data_AF-A0A956U4X1-F1
#
_entry.id   AF-A0A956U4X1-F1
#
_cell.length_a   1.000
_cell.length_b   1.000
_cell.length_c   1.000
_cell.angle_alpha   90.00
_cell.angle_beta   90.00
_cell.angle_gamma   90.00
#
_symmetry.space_group_name_H-M   'P 1'
#
loop_
_entity.id
_entity.type
_entity.pdbx_description
1 polymer ?
#
loop_
_entity_poly.entity_id
_entity_poly.type
_entity_poly.pdbx_seq_one_letter_code
_entity_poly.pdbx_strand_id
1 'polypeptide(L)'
;MKNLVVVFLVIASLHLTAALANPINSHVGANMPEHEKLHSVIKQGLVEYFKKNYSATDLDYQLLRDIPSQVGVSYPKLYAWVEVKGASAGKLSGAVRLSLREKKYCVVTHFLSSQDIRKNPKSAFFVFPTGLLPKVFSKCGITVDIAKNTPTEEESDNYLIERGEAQRIMINGKSCIIPKL
;
A
#
# COMPACT_ATOMS: atom_id res chain seq x y z
N MET A 1 64.91 33.52 -1.36
CA MET A 1 63.48 33.85 -1.10
C MET A 1 62.72 33.75 -2.41
N LYS A 2 61.50 33.19 -2.39
CA LYS A 2 60.67 32.76 -3.53
C LYS A 2 61.03 31.36 -4.02
N ASN A 3 60.21 30.40 -3.57
CA ASN A 3 59.82 29.11 -4.19
C ASN A 3 59.27 28.22 -3.06
N LEU A 4 58.38 28.81 -2.27
CA LEU A 4 57.47 28.17 -1.33
C LEU A 4 56.10 28.51 -1.94
N VAL A 5 55.17 27.55 -1.95
CA VAL A 5 53.88 27.58 -2.69
C VAL A 5 54.03 27.11 -4.13
N VAL A 6 53.90 25.80 -4.38
CA VAL A 6 53.05 25.15 -5.42
C VAL A 6 53.31 23.63 -5.34
N VAL A 7 52.91 22.95 -4.25
CA VAL A 7 52.68 21.49 -4.27
C VAL A 7 51.64 21.15 -3.19
N PHE A 8 50.41 21.65 -3.34
CA PHE A 8 49.29 21.25 -2.49
C PHE A 8 47.97 21.20 -3.27
N LEU A 9 48.02 20.84 -4.56
CA LEU A 9 46.87 20.99 -5.46
C LEU A 9 46.71 19.82 -6.45
N VAL A 10 46.95 18.58 -5.99
CA VAL A 10 46.59 17.35 -6.74
C VAL A 10 46.11 16.21 -5.83
N ILE A 11 45.39 16.52 -4.74
CA ILE A 11 44.65 15.49 -3.94
C ILE A 11 43.27 16.04 -3.55
N ALA A 12 42.48 16.47 -4.53
CA ALA A 12 41.11 16.91 -4.32
C ALA A 12 40.24 16.60 -5.54
N SER A 13 40.36 15.39 -6.08
CA SER A 13 39.59 14.95 -7.25
C SER A 13 39.12 13.51 -7.10
N LEU A 14 38.56 13.15 -5.95
CA LEU A 14 37.93 11.84 -5.77
C LEU A 14 36.69 11.86 -4.89
N HIS A 15 35.87 12.91 -4.90
CA HIS A 15 34.64 12.92 -4.11
C HIS A 15 33.55 13.72 -4.84
N LEU A 16 32.90 13.17 -5.88
CA LEU A 16 31.46 13.45 -6.14
C LEU A 16 30.83 12.62 -7.27
N THR A 17 30.65 11.31 -7.07
CA THR A 17 29.70 10.53 -7.89
C THR A 17 28.88 9.59 -7.02
N ALA A 18 28.16 10.14 -6.04
CA ALA A 18 27.16 9.39 -5.28
C ALA A 18 25.95 10.27 -4.93
N ALA A 19 25.27 10.82 -5.94
CA ALA A 19 24.00 11.51 -5.74
C ALA A 19 23.10 11.48 -6.98
N LEU A 20 23.00 10.32 -7.65
CA LEU A 20 21.79 9.99 -8.40
C LEU A 20 20.91 9.12 -7.51
N ALA A 21 20.46 9.70 -6.39
CA ALA A 21 19.41 9.09 -5.60
C ALA A 21 18.12 9.13 -6.42
N ASN A 22 17.62 7.95 -6.80
CA ASN A 22 16.36 7.75 -7.51
C ASN A 22 15.23 8.62 -6.91
N PRO A 23 14.64 9.56 -7.68
CA PRO A 23 13.59 10.45 -7.17
C PRO A 23 12.30 9.73 -6.75
N ILE A 24 12.17 8.43 -7.05
CA ILE A 24 11.04 7.59 -6.65
C ILE A 24 11.11 7.19 -5.16
N ASN A 25 12.29 7.23 -4.53
CA ASN A 25 12.46 6.86 -3.12
C ASN A 25 12.27 8.02 -2.13
N SER A 26 12.19 9.27 -2.60
CA SER A 26 12.15 10.46 -1.74
C SER A 26 10.87 10.53 -0.90
N HIS A 27 9.73 10.16 -1.47
CA HIS A 27 8.43 10.25 -0.80
C HIS A 27 8.17 9.11 0.19
N VAL A 28 8.76 7.92 -0.02
CA VAL A 28 8.68 6.81 0.93
C VAL A 28 9.44 7.19 2.20
N GLY A 29 10.69 7.67 2.09
CA GLY A 29 11.44 8.17 3.24
C GLY A 29 10.80 9.37 3.94
N ALA A 30 10.07 10.22 3.19
CA ALA A 30 9.34 11.36 3.72
C ALA A 30 7.98 11.04 4.37
N ASN A 31 7.44 9.82 4.22
CA ASN A 31 6.15 9.45 4.81
C ASN A 31 6.19 8.16 5.64
N MET A 32 7.34 7.48 5.69
CA MET A 32 7.56 6.33 6.54
C MET A 32 7.94 6.78 7.95
N PRO A 33 7.26 6.27 9.00
CA PRO A 33 7.75 6.36 10.35
C PRO A 33 9.14 5.74 10.47
N GLU A 34 9.89 6.11 11.51
CA GLU A 34 11.07 5.36 11.91
C GLU A 34 10.70 3.88 12.10
N HIS A 35 11.62 2.98 11.72
CA HIS A 35 11.36 1.53 11.71
C HIS A 35 10.82 1.02 13.05
N GLU A 36 11.31 1.58 14.15
CA GLU A 36 10.89 1.27 15.52
C GLU A 36 9.43 1.67 15.82
N LYS A 37 8.92 2.73 15.19
CA LYS A 37 7.56 3.26 15.38
C LYS A 37 6.55 2.70 14.37
N LEU A 38 7.02 2.18 13.25
CA LEU A 38 6.19 1.72 12.15
C LEU A 38 5.11 0.73 12.61
N HIS A 39 5.51 -0.29 13.38
CA HIS A 39 4.59 -1.31 13.85
C HIS A 39 3.52 -0.77 14.80
N SER A 40 3.88 0.19 15.66
CA SER A 40 2.95 0.86 16.57
C SER A 40 1.93 1.69 15.80
N VAL A 41 2.38 2.46 14.80
CA VAL A 41 1.52 3.28 13.93
C VAL A 41 0.53 2.41 13.15
N ILE A 42 0.99 1.28 12.60
CA ILE A 42 0.12 0.32 11.90
C ILE A 42 -0.90 -0.28 12.85
N LYS A 43 -0.45 -0.80 14.00
CA LYS A 43 -1.33 -1.43 15.00
C LYS A 43 -2.41 -0.46 15.47
N GLN A 44 -2.06 0.80 15.75
CA GLN A 44 -3.01 1.83 16.15
C GLN A 44 -4.07 2.07 15.08
N GLY A 45 -3.66 2.28 13.83
CA GLY A 45 -4.60 2.52 12.72
C GLY A 45 -5.54 1.34 12.45
N LEU A 46 -5.02 0.11 12.57
CA LEU A 46 -5.85 -1.09 12.47
C LEU A 46 -6.86 -1.16 13.63
N VAL A 47 -6.40 -0.99 14.87
CA VAL A 47 -7.27 -1.07 16.05
C VAL A 47 -8.36 0.00 15.99
N GLU A 48 -8.04 1.23 15.59
CA GLU A 48 -9.02 2.31 15.42
C GLU A 48 -10.09 1.94 14.39
N TYR A 49 -9.68 1.45 13.21
CA TYR A 49 -10.60 1.04 12.17
C TYR A 49 -11.51 -0.12 12.63
N PHE A 50 -10.95 -1.17 13.23
CA PHE A 50 -11.72 -2.35 13.61
C PHE A 50 -12.58 -2.13 14.88
N LYS A 51 -12.17 -1.25 15.79
CA LYS A 51 -13.04 -0.78 16.89
C LYS A 51 -14.26 -0.06 16.35
N LYS A 52 -14.05 0.88 15.43
CA LYS A 52 -15.13 1.72 14.86
C LYS A 52 -16.13 0.91 14.04
N ASN A 53 -15.65 -0.04 13.23
CA ASN A 53 -16.50 -0.72 12.24
C ASN A 53 -16.97 -2.11 12.68
N TYR A 54 -16.30 -2.75 13.65
CA TYR A 54 -16.55 -4.16 14.01
C TYR A 54 -16.54 -4.42 15.52
N SER A 55 -16.53 -3.37 16.36
CA SER A 55 -16.49 -3.47 17.83
C SER A 55 -15.33 -4.34 18.34
N ALA A 56 -14.20 -4.36 17.62
CA ALA A 56 -13.05 -5.17 18.00
C ALA A 56 -12.44 -4.73 19.32
N THR A 57 -12.03 -5.67 20.17
CA THR A 57 -11.31 -5.34 21.41
C THR A 57 -9.81 -5.28 21.18
N ASP A 58 -9.30 -6.17 20.32
CA ASP A 58 -7.90 -6.27 19.89
C ASP A 58 -7.82 -6.98 18.53
N LEU A 59 -6.62 -7.05 17.93
CA LEU A 59 -6.36 -7.79 16.70
C LEU A 59 -4.89 -8.17 16.59
N ASP A 60 -4.57 -9.29 15.95
CA ASP A 60 -3.22 -9.56 15.48
C ASP A 60 -3.10 -9.21 13.99
N TYR A 61 -1.89 -8.88 13.54
CA TYR A 61 -1.66 -8.63 12.12
C TYR A 61 -0.29 -9.12 11.65
N GLN A 62 -0.22 -9.44 10.37
CA GLN A 62 1.01 -9.81 9.68
C GLN A 62 1.11 -9.01 8.39
N LEU A 63 2.23 -8.32 8.16
CA LEU A 63 2.48 -7.67 6.87
C LEU A 63 2.60 -8.74 5.76
N LEU A 64 1.93 -8.49 4.64
CA LEU A 64 1.98 -9.36 3.46
C LEU A 64 3.24 -9.09 2.61
N ARG A 65 3.87 -7.94 2.86
CA ARG A 65 5.12 -7.46 2.24
C ARG A 65 5.91 -6.63 3.25
N ASP A 66 7.24 -6.78 3.22
CA ASP A 66 8.13 -6.15 4.18
C ASP A 66 8.33 -4.65 3.93
N ILE A 67 8.17 -4.20 2.68
CA ILE A 67 8.44 -2.82 2.25
C ILE A 67 7.17 -2.18 1.70
N PRO A 68 6.83 -0.94 2.11
CA PRO A 68 5.75 -0.18 1.49
C PRO A 68 5.96 -0.02 -0.01
N SER A 69 4.88 -0.08 -0.78
CA SER A 69 4.90 0.28 -2.20
C SER A 69 4.38 1.70 -2.38
N GLN A 70 5.03 2.48 -3.23
CA GLN A 70 4.52 3.77 -3.67
C GLN A 70 4.44 3.79 -5.20
N VAL A 71 3.35 4.36 -5.72
CA VAL A 71 3.18 4.64 -7.15
C VAL A 71 2.85 6.14 -7.28
N GLY A 72 3.66 6.87 -8.05
CA GLY A 72 3.52 8.30 -8.25
C GLY A 72 3.61 9.12 -6.95
N VAL A 73 2.81 10.18 -6.85
CA VAL A 73 2.77 11.10 -5.69
C VAL A 73 1.86 10.61 -4.55
N SER A 74 1.34 9.39 -4.63
CA SER A 74 0.44 8.85 -3.60
C SER A 74 1.19 8.47 -2.31
N TYR A 75 0.49 8.52 -1.18
CA TYR A 75 1.01 8.05 0.10
C TYR A 75 1.48 6.58 0.02
N PRO A 76 2.55 6.20 0.75
CA PRO A 76 3.02 4.82 0.80
C PRO A 76 1.90 3.85 1.20
N LYS A 77 1.80 2.74 0.47
CA LYS A 77 0.81 1.69 0.69
C LYS A 77 1.44 0.49 1.36
N LEU A 78 0.76 -0.03 2.38
CA LEU A 78 1.10 -1.28 3.06
C LEU A 78 -0.05 -2.27 2.92
N TYR A 79 0.27 -3.55 3.06
CA TYR A 79 -0.70 -4.63 2.96
C TYR A 79 -0.49 -5.58 4.12
N ALA A 80 -1.57 -5.92 4.82
CA ALA A 80 -1.52 -6.82 5.96
C ALA A 80 -2.65 -7.84 5.92
N TRP A 81 -2.44 -8.96 6.59
CA TRP A 81 -3.47 -9.87 7.04
C TRP A 81 -3.80 -9.55 8.49
N VAL A 82 -5.07 -9.56 8.86
CA VAL A 82 -5.53 -9.30 10.23
C VAL A 82 -6.35 -10.46 10.77
N GLU A 83 -6.22 -10.69 12.07
CA GLU A 83 -7.06 -11.57 12.86
C GLU A 83 -7.65 -10.78 14.02
N VAL A 84 -8.93 -10.46 13.92
CA VAL A 84 -9.63 -9.56 14.85
C VAL A 84 -10.21 -10.37 16.01
N LYS A 85 -9.98 -9.89 17.23
CA LYS A 85 -10.44 -10.49 18.49
C LYS A 85 -11.64 -9.69 19.03
N GLY A 86 -12.58 -10.41 19.65
CA GLY A 86 -13.73 -9.80 20.33
C GLY A 86 -14.77 -9.15 19.42
N ALA A 87 -14.74 -9.42 18.11
CA ALA A 87 -15.80 -8.96 17.21
C ALA A 87 -17.11 -9.68 17.56
N SER A 88 -18.19 -8.92 17.73
CA SER A 88 -19.53 -9.45 18.06
C SER A 88 -20.05 -10.46 17.02
N ALA A 89 -19.44 -10.50 15.83
CA ALA A 89 -19.76 -11.38 14.72
C ALA A 89 -18.91 -12.68 14.65
N GLY A 90 -18.11 -12.99 15.68
CA GLY A 90 -17.23 -14.17 15.70
C GLY A 90 -15.81 -13.90 15.19
N LYS A 91 -15.08 -14.94 14.77
CA LYS A 91 -13.68 -14.82 14.30
C LYS A 91 -13.63 -14.09 12.96
N LEU A 92 -13.31 -12.79 12.99
CA LEU A 92 -13.13 -11.97 11.80
C LEU A 92 -11.64 -11.95 11.40
N SER A 93 -11.35 -12.33 10.16
CA SER A 93 -10.01 -12.23 9.58
C SER A 93 -10.10 -11.77 8.14
N GLY A 94 -9.02 -11.21 7.59
CA GLY A 94 -8.99 -10.80 6.20
C GLY A 94 -7.77 -9.98 5.83
N ALA A 95 -7.75 -9.52 4.58
CA ALA A 95 -6.67 -8.72 4.03
C ALA A 95 -7.03 -7.24 4.04
N VAL A 96 -6.05 -6.39 4.36
CA VAL A 96 -6.22 -4.93 4.43
C VAL A 96 -5.19 -4.20 3.57
N ARG A 97 -5.63 -3.11 2.93
CA ARG A 97 -4.76 -2.11 2.30
C ARG A 97 -4.70 -0.87 3.16
N LEU A 98 -3.49 -0.53 3.55
CA LEU A 98 -3.15 0.56 4.45
C LEU A 98 -2.48 1.70 3.67
N SER A 99 -2.69 2.93 4.12
CA SER A 99 -1.99 4.12 3.63
C SER A 99 -1.30 4.81 4.80
N LEU A 100 0.02 4.98 4.72
CA LEU A 100 0.81 5.74 5.69
C LEU A 100 0.75 7.22 5.34
N ARG A 101 0.27 8.04 6.28
CA ARG A 101 0.11 9.48 6.07
C ARG A 101 1.01 10.26 7.01
N GLU A 102 1.74 11.21 6.44
CA GLU A 102 2.51 12.22 7.18
C GLU A 102 3.50 11.65 8.21
N LYS A 103 4.00 10.42 8.03
CA LYS A 103 4.81 9.66 9.01
C LYS A 103 4.15 9.38 10.37
N LYS A 104 2.89 9.75 10.57
CA LYS A 104 2.27 9.81 11.91
C LYS A 104 1.20 8.76 12.11
N TYR A 105 0.36 8.53 11.11
CA TYR A 105 -0.80 7.67 11.25
C TYR A 105 -1.00 6.80 10.02
N CYS A 106 -1.70 5.70 10.22
CA CYS A 106 -2.00 4.72 9.20
C CYS A 106 -3.52 4.59 9.06
N VAL A 107 -4.01 4.63 7.83
CA VAL A 107 -5.44 4.54 7.54
C VAL A 107 -5.73 3.26 6.77
N VAL A 108 -6.72 2.49 7.21
CA VAL A 108 -7.29 1.39 6.43
C VAL A 108 -8.09 2.01 5.29
N THR A 109 -7.62 1.79 4.07
CA THR A 109 -8.33 2.24 2.86
C THR A 109 -9.29 1.17 2.36
N HIS A 110 -8.92 -0.10 2.51
CA HIS A 110 -9.71 -1.24 2.07
C HIS A 110 -9.54 -2.38 3.06
N PHE A 111 -10.63 -3.08 3.33
CA PHE A 111 -10.66 -4.35 4.05
C PHE A 111 -11.53 -5.31 3.26
N LEU A 112 -11.00 -6.50 2.98
CA LEU A 112 -11.76 -7.62 2.44
C LEU A 112 -11.69 -8.76 3.45
N SER A 113 -12.84 -9.19 3.98
CA SER A 113 -12.87 -10.32 4.91
C SER A 113 -12.47 -11.60 4.19
N SER A 114 -11.92 -12.56 4.93
CA SER A 114 -11.58 -13.87 4.37
C SER A 114 -12.82 -14.59 3.81
N GLN A 115 -14.01 -14.30 4.34
CA GLN A 115 -15.26 -14.85 3.82
C GLN A 115 -15.64 -14.20 2.48
N ASP A 116 -15.50 -12.88 2.37
CA ASP A 116 -15.79 -12.15 1.14
C ASP A 116 -14.84 -12.56 0.02
N ILE A 117 -13.54 -12.72 0.32
CA ILE A 117 -12.54 -13.19 -0.65
C ILE A 117 -12.86 -14.62 -1.09
N ARG A 118 -13.29 -15.51 -0.19
CA ARG A 118 -13.72 -16.87 -0.58
C ARG A 118 -14.94 -16.86 -1.48
N LYS A 119 -15.92 -16.00 -1.18
CA LYS A 119 -17.16 -15.87 -1.96
C LYS A 119 -16.93 -15.23 -3.32
N ASN A 120 -16.05 -14.24 -3.39
CA ASN A 120 -15.70 -13.53 -4.61
C ASN A 120 -14.18 -13.25 -4.66
N PRO A 121 -13.36 -14.21 -5.11
CA PRO A 121 -11.91 -14.04 -5.15
C PRO A 121 -11.45 -12.89 -6.05
N LYS A 122 -12.24 -12.55 -7.07
CA LYS A 122 -11.96 -11.47 -8.01
C LYS A 122 -11.89 -10.11 -7.32
N SER A 123 -12.63 -9.91 -6.23
CA SER A 123 -12.58 -8.68 -5.43
C SER A 123 -11.16 -8.33 -4.93
N ALA A 124 -10.33 -9.33 -4.65
CA ALA A 124 -8.96 -9.12 -4.19
C ALA A 124 -8.07 -8.47 -5.26
N PHE A 125 -8.34 -8.70 -6.54
CA PHE A 125 -7.53 -8.17 -7.65
C PHE A 125 -7.65 -6.65 -7.77
N PHE A 126 -8.78 -6.06 -7.38
CA PHE A 126 -8.97 -4.61 -7.41
C PHE A 126 -8.25 -3.89 -6.27
N VAL A 127 -7.93 -4.60 -5.18
CA VAL A 127 -7.37 -4.01 -3.97
C VAL A 127 -5.87 -4.26 -3.84
N PHE A 128 -5.44 -5.48 -4.16
CA PHE A 128 -4.11 -5.99 -3.88
C PHE A 128 -3.29 -6.12 -5.17
N PRO A 129 -1.99 -5.75 -5.14
CA PRO A 129 -1.07 -6.02 -6.23
C PRO A 129 -1.03 -7.51 -6.55
N THR A 130 -0.90 -7.84 -7.84
CA THR A 130 -0.91 -9.23 -8.34
C THR A 130 0.08 -10.13 -7.59
N GLY A 131 1.27 -9.63 -7.25
CA GLY A 131 2.29 -10.38 -6.51
C GLY A 131 1.92 -10.76 -5.06
N LEU A 132 0.88 -10.14 -4.47
CA LEU A 132 0.41 -10.46 -3.13
C LEU A 132 -0.79 -11.43 -3.13
N LEU A 133 -1.46 -11.59 -4.27
CA LEU A 133 -2.66 -12.43 -4.39
C LEU A 133 -2.41 -13.89 -3.96
N PRO A 134 -1.30 -14.56 -4.33
CA PRO A 134 -1.03 -15.91 -3.83
C PRO A 134 -1.03 -16.01 -2.30
N LYS A 135 -0.42 -15.03 -1.61
CA LYS A 135 -0.37 -15.00 -0.14
C LYS A 135 -1.76 -14.76 0.46
N VAL A 136 -2.54 -13.84 -0.13
CA VAL A 136 -3.92 -13.56 0.29
C VAL A 136 -4.79 -14.81 0.15
N PHE A 137 -4.77 -15.47 -1.00
CA PHE A 137 -5.56 -16.68 -1.25
C PHE A 137 -5.14 -17.85 -0.37
N SER A 138 -3.83 -18.02 -0.15
CA SER A 138 -3.30 -19.01 0.81
C SER A 138 -3.83 -18.78 2.23
N LYS A 139 -3.84 -17.53 2.71
CA LYS A 139 -4.44 -17.17 4.02
C LYS A 139 -5.94 -17.45 4.09
N CYS A 140 -6.65 -17.35 2.95
CA CYS A 140 -8.06 -17.71 2.84
C CYS A 140 -8.33 -19.21 2.72
N GLY A 141 -7.30 -20.03 2.51
CA GLY A 141 -7.43 -21.47 2.27
C GLY A 141 -7.96 -21.82 0.88
N ILE A 142 -7.73 -20.97 -0.12
CA ILE A 142 -8.20 -21.20 -1.50
C ILE A 142 -7.06 -21.10 -2.51
N THR A 143 -7.27 -21.68 -3.68
CA THR A 143 -6.38 -21.55 -4.85
C THR A 143 -7.16 -20.91 -5.98
N VAL A 144 -6.57 -19.91 -6.62
CA VAL A 144 -7.20 -19.14 -7.70
C VAL A 144 -6.21 -19.04 -8.85
N ASP A 145 -6.68 -19.30 -10.07
CA ASP A 145 -5.92 -19.08 -11.28
C ASP A 145 -5.85 -17.56 -11.56
N ILE A 146 -4.69 -16.96 -11.32
CA ILE A 146 -4.49 -15.51 -11.44
C ILE A 146 -4.73 -15.03 -12.88
N ALA A 147 -4.30 -15.80 -13.89
CA ALA A 147 -4.45 -15.41 -15.28
C ALA A 147 -5.93 -15.34 -15.68
N LYS A 148 -6.74 -16.29 -15.22
CA LYS A 148 -8.18 -16.35 -15.53
C LYS A 148 -9.05 -15.38 -14.73
N ASN A 149 -8.54 -14.89 -13.60
CA ASN A 149 -9.31 -14.03 -12.69
C ASN A 149 -8.84 -12.58 -12.66
N THR A 150 -7.80 -12.24 -13.43
CA THR A 150 -7.38 -10.85 -13.60
C THR A 150 -8.53 -10.06 -14.22
N PRO A 151 -8.98 -8.95 -13.59
CA PRO A 151 -10.06 -8.14 -14.13
C PRO A 151 -9.70 -7.55 -15.49
N THR A 152 -10.70 -7.39 -16.35
CA THR A 152 -10.55 -6.58 -17.56
C THR A 152 -10.38 -5.10 -17.19
N GLU A 153 -9.95 -4.30 -18.15
CA GLU A 153 -9.89 -2.84 -18.01
C GLU A 153 -11.28 -2.26 -17.65
N GLU A 154 -12.32 -2.69 -18.35
CA GLU A 154 -13.71 -2.28 -18.08
C GLU A 154 -14.18 -2.64 -16.67
N GLU A 155 -13.84 -3.83 -16.18
CA GLU A 155 -14.18 -4.24 -14.81
C GLU A 155 -13.44 -3.41 -13.77
N SER A 156 -12.18 -3.06 -14.04
CA SER A 156 -11.37 -2.20 -13.17
C SER A 156 -11.92 -0.79 -13.12
N ASP A 157 -12.33 -0.25 -14.27
CA ASP A 157 -12.95 1.06 -14.38
C ASP A 157 -14.28 1.13 -13.63
N ASN A 158 -15.14 0.14 -13.82
CA ASN A 158 -16.43 0.08 -13.14
C ASN A 158 -16.24 -0.03 -11.62
N TYR A 159 -15.26 -0.80 -11.15
CA TYR A 159 -14.92 -0.86 -9.72
C TYR A 159 -14.54 0.51 -9.14
N LEU A 160 -13.71 1.28 -9.84
CA LEU A 160 -13.31 2.62 -9.39
C LEU A 160 -14.50 3.60 -9.37
N ILE A 161 -15.40 3.51 -10.36
CA ILE A 161 -16.62 4.34 -10.41
C ILE A 161 -17.56 4.00 -9.25
N GLU A 162 -17.82 2.72 -9.00
CA GLU A 162 -18.70 2.25 -7.92
C GLU A 162 -18.20 2.67 -6.54
N ARG A 163 -16.88 2.71 -6.37
CA ARG A 163 -16.24 3.24 -5.14
C ARG A 163 -16.24 4.76 -5.03
N GLY A 164 -16.68 5.47 -6.07
CA GLY A 164 -16.60 6.92 -6.14
C GLY A 164 -15.17 7.44 -6.26
N GLU A 165 -14.20 6.59 -6.63
CA GLU A 165 -12.79 6.95 -6.83
C GLU A 165 -12.54 7.47 -8.25
N ALA A 166 -13.43 7.18 -9.19
CA ALA A 166 -13.40 7.69 -10.55
C ALA A 166 -14.79 8.11 -11.03
N GLN A 167 -14.83 8.81 -12.16
CA GLN A 167 -16.04 9.11 -12.90
C GLN A 167 -15.83 8.89 -14.40
N ARG A 168 -16.90 8.48 -15.05
CA ARG A 168 -16.97 8.37 -16.50
C ARG A 168 -17.40 9.71 -17.09
N ILE A 169 -16.59 10.26 -17.97
CA ILE A 169 -16.88 11.48 -18.72
C ILE A 169 -16.81 11.21 -20.22
N MET A 170 -17.42 12.08 -21.02
CA MET A 170 -17.35 12.02 -22.47
C MET A 170 -16.42 13.11 -22.98
N ILE A 171 -15.36 12.74 -23.70
CA ILE A 171 -14.44 13.67 -24.36
C ILE A 171 -14.49 13.39 -25.87
N ASN A 172 -14.95 14.36 -26.66
CA ASN A 172 -15.08 14.22 -28.13
C ASN A 172 -15.86 12.96 -28.56
N GLY A 173 -16.95 12.65 -27.85
CA GLY A 173 -17.78 11.47 -28.13
C GLY A 173 -17.18 10.13 -27.66
N LYS A 174 -16.00 10.12 -27.06
CA LYS A 174 -15.37 8.93 -26.46
C LYS A 174 -15.57 8.91 -24.95
N SER A 175 -15.87 7.73 -24.41
CA SER A 175 -15.94 7.52 -22.96
C SER A 175 -14.53 7.48 -22.38
N CYS A 176 -14.28 8.29 -21.35
CA CYS A 176 -13.01 8.35 -20.63
C CYS A 176 -13.27 8.22 -19.13
N ILE A 177 -12.43 7.47 -18.43
CA ILE A 177 -12.47 7.37 -16.98
C ILE A 177 -11.42 8.30 -16.40
N ILE A 178 -11.86 9.20 -15.52
CA ILE A 178 -10.96 10.12 -14.80
C ILE A 178 -11.09 9.90 -13.29
N PRO A 179 -9.97 9.89 -12.53
CA PRO A 179 -10.02 9.88 -11.08
C PRO A 179 -10.78 11.10 -10.55
N LYS A 180 -11.56 10.92 -9.47
CA LYS A 180 -12.10 12.06 -8.72
C LYS A 180 -11.00 12.61 -7.81
N LEU A 181 -10.76 13.92 -7.90
CA LEU A 181 -9.82 14.67 -7.05
C LEU A 181 -10.45 15.01 -5.69
#